data_AF-A0A6G1S399-F1
#
_entry.id   AF-A0A6G1S399-F1
#
_cell.length_a   1.000
_cell.length_b   1.000
_cell.length_c   1.000
_cell.angle_alpha   90.00
_cell.angle_beta   90.00
_cell.angle_gamma   90.00
#
_symmetry.space_group_name_H-M   'P 1'
#
loop_
_entity.id
_entity.type
_entity.pdbx_description
1 polymer ?
#
loop_
_entity_poly.entity_id
_entity_poly.type
_entity_poly.pdbx_seq_one_letter_code
_entity_poly.pdbx_strand_id
1 'polypeptide(L)'
;HTITIESEGKGSTFAKASFVASGNRTDISLDDPNFWQKWAKKAELDIDALNGRNNLVIDTPRVRKQTRLYSAVKEDELMEFSDLESDSEEKPSTKPRRPQDKSQGYARSECFRVEKNLLVYGWGRWTDILSHGRYKRQLTEQDVETICRTILVYCLNHYKG
;
A
#
# COMPACT_ATOMS: atom_id res chain seq x y z
N HIS A 1 -15.48 49.78 26.12
CA HIS A 1 -15.25 49.85 24.66
C HIS A 1 -15.68 48.54 24.04
N THR A 2 -16.75 48.59 23.27
CA THR A 2 -17.33 47.45 22.56
C THR A 2 -16.73 47.43 21.18
N ILE A 3 -16.05 46.34 20.81
CA ILE A 3 -15.48 46.17 19.47
C ILE A 3 -16.47 45.32 18.67
N THR A 4 -17.21 45.98 17.78
CA THR A 4 -18.04 45.39 16.74
C THR A 4 -17.16 45.05 15.55
N ILE A 5 -17.18 43.79 15.10
CA ILE A 5 -16.51 43.35 13.87
C ILE A 5 -17.59 43.04 12.85
N GLU A 6 -17.67 43.88 11.82
CA GLU A 6 -18.60 43.75 10.72
C GLU A 6 -18.16 42.59 9.83
N SER A 7 -18.98 41.54 9.77
CA SER A 7 -18.75 40.37 8.94
C SER A 7 -19.18 40.64 7.51
N GLU A 8 -18.23 40.98 6.63
CA GLU A 8 -18.42 40.91 5.18
C GLU A 8 -17.61 39.74 4.57
N GLY A 9 -18.34 38.67 4.26
CA GLY A 9 -18.19 37.88 3.03
C GLY A 9 -16.83 37.27 2.64
N LYS A 10 -16.73 35.95 2.87
CA LYS A 10 -16.11 34.93 2.00
C LYS A 10 -14.57 34.74 2.08
N GLY A 11 -14.17 34.01 3.13
CA GLY A 11 -13.47 32.73 3.02
C GLY A 11 -12.23 32.62 2.12
N SER A 12 -11.05 32.81 2.70
CA SER A 12 -9.87 32.00 2.39
C SER A 12 -8.84 32.15 3.51
N THR A 13 -8.70 31.11 4.34
CA THR A 13 -7.62 30.95 5.32
C THR A 13 -6.47 30.09 4.76
N PHE A 14 -6.32 30.05 3.43
CA PHE A 14 -5.10 29.52 2.81
C PHE A 14 -4.14 30.68 2.61
N ALA A 15 -3.00 30.64 3.30
CA ALA A 15 -1.91 31.56 3.05
C ALA A 15 -1.57 31.53 1.54
N LYS A 16 -1.70 32.68 0.88
CA LYS A 16 -1.27 32.84 -0.51
C LYS A 16 0.24 33.00 -0.51
N ALA A 17 0.98 31.95 -0.89
CA ALA A 17 2.43 32.05 -1.06
C ALA A 17 2.73 32.94 -2.26
N SER A 18 3.51 34.01 -2.05
CA SER A 18 4.06 34.86 -3.12
C SER A 18 5.49 34.42 -3.41
N PHE A 19 5.77 33.95 -4.64
CA PHE A 19 7.13 33.70 -5.10
C PHE A 19 7.64 34.93 -5.86
N VAL A 20 8.68 35.57 -5.35
CA VAL A 20 9.47 36.57 -6.08
C VAL A 20 10.76 35.88 -6.54
N ALA A 21 10.88 35.60 -7.83
CA ALA A 21 12.08 35.02 -8.42
C ALA A 21 13.04 36.15 -8.85
N SER A 22 14.06 36.44 -8.04
CA SER A 22 15.18 37.27 -8.46
C SER A 22 16.32 36.39 -9.01
N GLY A 23 16.66 36.57 -10.29
CA GLY A 23 18.00 36.35 -10.85
C GLY A 23 18.44 34.91 -11.18
N ASN A 24 18.67 34.67 -12.47
CA ASN A 24 19.49 33.62 -13.11
C ASN A 24 19.60 32.25 -12.42
N ARG A 25 18.47 31.57 -12.22
CA ARG A 25 18.47 30.12 -12.07
C ARG A 25 18.68 29.46 -13.43
N THR A 26 19.63 28.53 -13.54
CA THR A 26 19.82 27.66 -14.72
C THR A 26 18.68 26.63 -14.89
N ASP A 27 17.54 26.91 -14.28
CA ASP A 27 16.36 26.05 -14.25
C ASP A 27 15.53 26.31 -15.49
N ILE A 28 14.97 25.24 -16.04
CA ILE A 28 14.17 25.30 -17.26
C ILE A 28 12.80 25.86 -16.87
N SER A 29 12.32 26.86 -17.61
CA SER A 29 11.02 27.49 -17.34
C SER A 29 9.89 26.47 -17.40
N LEU A 30 8.94 26.53 -16.46
CA LEU A 30 7.77 25.64 -16.43
C LEU A 30 6.85 25.84 -17.64
N ASP A 31 6.86 27.03 -18.23
CA ASP A 31 6.08 27.37 -19.42
C ASP A 31 6.83 27.06 -20.74
N ASP A 32 8.01 26.43 -20.67
CA ASP A 32 8.80 26.09 -21.85
C ASP A 32 8.12 24.92 -22.60
N PRO A 33 7.67 25.10 -23.86
CA PRO A 33 7.07 24.02 -24.64
C PRO A 33 8.00 22.81 -24.81
N ASN A 34 9.32 23.00 -24.66
CA ASN A 34 10.35 21.98 -24.76
C ASN A 34 10.94 21.60 -23.38
N PHE A 35 10.19 21.80 -22.30
CA PHE A 35 10.62 21.52 -20.93
C PHE A 35 11.26 20.12 -20.77
N TRP A 36 10.57 19.09 -21.24
CA TRP A 36 11.01 17.70 -21.10
C TRP A 36 12.30 17.38 -21.87
N GLN A 37 12.49 17.97 -23.07
CA GLN A 37 13.72 17.79 -23.84
C GLN A 37 14.91 18.46 -23.16
N LYS A 38 14.74 19.70 -22.69
CA LYS A 38 15.80 20.41 -21.98
C LYS A 38 16.12 19.74 -20.64
N TRP A 39 15.12 19.20 -19.96
CA TRP A 39 15.30 18.49 -18.69
C TRP A 39 16.06 17.19 -18.90
N ALA A 40 15.68 16.40 -19.91
CA ALA A 40 16.38 15.18 -20.27
C ALA A 40 17.85 15.46 -20.62
N LYS A 41 18.11 16.52 -21.40
CA LYS A 41 19.49 16.95 -21.71
C LYS A 41 20.26 17.39 -20.46
N LYS A 42 19.62 18.11 -19.53
CA LYS A 42 20.21 18.52 -18.24
C LYS A 42 20.48 17.32 -17.31
N ALA A 43 19.71 16.25 -17.46
CA ALA A 43 19.85 15.00 -16.72
C ALA A 43 20.71 13.94 -17.45
N GLU A 44 21.33 14.30 -18.59
CA GLU A 44 22.14 13.41 -19.43
C GLU A 44 21.42 12.13 -19.89
N LEU A 45 20.10 12.22 -20.08
CA LEU A 45 19.28 11.10 -20.54
C LEU A 45 19.31 11.01 -22.07
N ASP A 46 19.87 9.91 -22.60
CA ASP A 46 19.79 9.57 -24.02
C ASP A 46 18.40 9.00 -24.34
N ILE A 47 17.52 9.89 -24.83
CA ILE A 47 16.13 9.57 -25.18
C ILE A 47 16.08 8.58 -26.37
N ASP A 48 17.04 8.63 -27.28
CA ASP A 48 17.05 7.78 -28.48
C ASP A 48 17.38 6.32 -28.12
N ALA A 49 18.31 6.12 -27.19
CA ALA A 49 18.59 4.79 -26.63
C ALA A 49 17.44 4.23 -25.77
N LEU A 50 16.64 5.10 -25.14
CA LEU A 50 15.48 4.69 -24.33
C LEU A 50 14.27 4.33 -25.20
N ASN A 51 14.05 5.06 -26.30
CA ASN A 51 12.93 4.82 -27.21
C ASN A 51 13.02 3.49 -27.97
N GLY A 52 14.23 2.97 -28.20
CA GLY A 52 14.43 1.64 -28.78
C GLY A 52 14.00 0.48 -27.88
N ARG A 53 13.68 0.73 -26.60
CA ARG A 53 13.31 -0.29 -25.60
C ARG A 53 11.91 -0.06 -25.01
N ASN A 54 11.05 0.70 -25.70
CA ASN A 54 9.69 0.99 -25.26
C ASN A 54 8.76 -0.25 -25.40
N ASN A 55 8.94 -1.24 -24.52
CA ASN A 55 7.97 -2.31 -24.27
C ASN A 55 6.92 -1.91 -23.20
N LEU A 56 6.85 -0.62 -22.84
CA LEU A 56 6.02 -0.09 -21.75
C LEU A 56 4.60 0.28 -22.22
N VAL A 57 4.40 0.47 -23.53
CA VAL A 57 3.06 0.56 -24.11
C VAL A 57 2.57 -0.87 -24.32
N ILE A 58 1.84 -1.38 -23.33
CA ILE A 58 1.15 -2.66 -23.48
C ILE A 58 -0.06 -2.41 -24.39
N ASP A 59 0.09 -2.69 -25.69
CA ASP A 59 -0.98 -2.58 -26.70
C ASP A 59 -2.13 -3.58 -26.51
N THR A 60 -2.03 -4.49 -25.54
CA THR A 60 -3.11 -5.44 -25.29
C THR A 60 -4.29 -4.72 -24.62
N PRO A 61 -5.51 -4.80 -25.19
CA PRO A 61 -6.69 -4.21 -24.57
C PRO A 61 -6.88 -4.78 -23.17
N ARG A 62 -7.08 -3.89 -22.19
CA ARG A 62 -7.20 -4.26 -20.77
C ARG A 62 -8.42 -5.17 -20.55
N VAL A 63 -8.19 -6.48 -20.40
CA VAL A 63 -9.25 -7.44 -20.06
C VAL A 63 -9.48 -7.46 -18.54
N ARG A 64 -10.62 -6.97 -18.09
CA ARG A 64 -11.03 -7.04 -16.68
C ARG A 64 -11.72 -8.38 -16.42
N LYS A 65 -11.06 -9.32 -15.74
CA LYS A 65 -11.69 -10.57 -15.30
C LYS A 65 -12.40 -10.36 -13.96
N GLN A 66 -13.67 -10.75 -13.88
CA GLN A 66 -14.43 -10.79 -12.62
C GLN A 66 -13.86 -11.89 -11.71
N THR A 67 -13.55 -11.56 -10.46
CA THR A 67 -13.07 -12.54 -9.48
C THR A 67 -14.22 -13.47 -9.08
N ARG A 68 -14.10 -14.77 -9.36
CA ARG A 68 -15.06 -15.78 -8.88
C ARG A 68 -14.88 -15.97 -7.37
N LEU A 69 -15.98 -15.93 -6.62
CA LEU A 69 -16.01 -16.28 -5.20
C LEU A 69 -16.00 -17.81 -5.07
N TYR A 70 -15.07 -18.36 -4.29
CA TYR A 70 -14.89 -19.81 -4.09
C TYR A 70 -15.93 -20.46 -3.15
N SER A 71 -16.95 -19.74 -2.68
CA SER A 71 -17.89 -20.25 -1.66
C SER A 71 -19.04 -21.09 -2.22
N ALA A 72 -19.02 -21.49 -3.49
CA ALA A 72 -20.12 -22.21 -4.13
C ALA A 72 -19.68 -23.50 -4.85
N VAL A 73 -18.47 -24.00 -4.62
CA VAL A 73 -18.12 -25.37 -5.00
C VAL A 73 -18.48 -26.24 -3.81
N LYS A 74 -19.65 -26.89 -3.91
CA LYS A 74 -20.04 -27.97 -3.01
C LYS A 74 -18.94 -29.02 -3.00
N GLU A 75 -18.69 -29.54 -1.81
CA GLU A 75 -17.72 -30.57 -1.44
C GLU A 75 -17.89 -31.91 -2.22
N ASP A 76 -19.00 -32.11 -2.92
CA ASP A 76 -19.33 -33.33 -3.67
C ASP A 76 -18.46 -33.59 -4.92
N GLU A 77 -17.91 -32.57 -5.58
CA GLU A 77 -17.15 -32.76 -6.84
C GLU A 77 -15.68 -33.16 -6.61
N LEU A 78 -15.17 -33.04 -5.37
CA LEU A 78 -13.77 -33.31 -5.03
C LEU A 78 -13.49 -34.78 -4.71
N MET A 79 -14.52 -35.61 -4.55
CA MET A 79 -14.38 -37.05 -4.24
C MET A 79 -14.25 -37.92 -5.51
N GLU A 80 -14.59 -37.39 -6.70
CA GLU A 80 -14.69 -38.20 -7.93
C GLU A 80 -13.39 -38.27 -8.76
N PHE A 81 -12.34 -37.50 -8.41
CA PHE A 81 -11.11 -37.43 -9.21
C PHE A 81 -9.91 -38.22 -8.66
N SER A 82 -10.02 -38.92 -7.53
CA SER A 82 -8.87 -39.63 -6.94
C SER A 82 -8.72 -41.10 -7.31
N ASP A 83 -9.44 -41.63 -8.31
CA ASP A 83 -9.44 -43.06 -8.65
C ASP A 83 -8.88 -43.35 -10.06
N LEU A 84 -7.68 -42.84 -10.35
CA LEU A 84 -6.89 -43.28 -11.50
C LEU A 84 -5.46 -43.66 -11.07
N GLU A 85 -5.27 -44.97 -11.02
CA GLU A 85 -4.02 -45.71 -10.93
C GLU A 85 -3.01 -45.19 -11.96
N SER A 86 -1.88 -44.65 -11.52
CA SER A 86 -0.76 -44.32 -12.41
C SER A 86 0.56 -44.54 -11.69
N ASP A 87 1.08 -45.75 -11.90
CA ASP A 87 2.45 -46.17 -11.63
C ASP A 87 3.43 -45.39 -12.52
N SER A 88 4.31 -44.59 -11.92
CA SER A 88 5.60 -44.15 -12.48
C SER A 88 6.40 -43.36 -11.45
N GLU A 89 7.48 -43.99 -10.99
CA GLU A 89 8.62 -43.39 -10.29
C GLU A 89 9.20 -42.20 -11.09
N GLU A 90 9.05 -40.95 -10.61
CA GLU A 90 10.11 -39.92 -10.57
C GLU A 90 9.58 -38.65 -9.87
N LYS A 91 10.10 -38.36 -8.67
CA LYS A 91 9.74 -37.19 -7.84
C LYS A 91 10.09 -35.85 -8.52
N PRO A 92 9.15 -34.90 -8.66
CA PRO A 92 9.50 -33.48 -8.68
C PRO A 92 9.53 -32.96 -7.24
N SER A 93 10.67 -32.38 -6.87
CA SER A 93 10.89 -31.70 -5.58
C SER A 93 9.83 -30.62 -5.30
N THR A 94 8.80 -30.98 -4.55
CA THR A 94 7.87 -30.02 -3.95
C THR A 94 8.60 -29.32 -2.82
N LYS A 95 9.00 -28.06 -3.06
CA LYS A 95 9.49 -27.16 -2.01
C LYS A 95 8.56 -27.28 -0.79
N PRO A 96 9.09 -27.50 0.43
CA PRO A 96 8.23 -27.56 1.60
C PRO A 96 7.53 -26.21 1.71
N ARG A 97 6.20 -26.20 1.53
CA ARG A 97 5.36 -25.10 2.00
C ARG A 97 5.75 -24.92 3.47
N ARG A 98 6.15 -23.69 3.83
CA ARG A 98 6.54 -23.35 5.21
C ARG A 98 5.57 -24.01 6.19
N PRO A 99 6.06 -24.56 7.32
CA PRO A 99 5.19 -25.13 8.34
C PRO A 99 4.08 -24.13 8.61
N GLN A 100 2.84 -24.56 8.36
CA GLN A 100 1.66 -23.81 8.72
C GLN A 100 1.60 -23.85 10.24
N ASP A 101 2.26 -22.87 10.84
CA ASP A 101 2.33 -22.70 12.28
C ASP A 101 0.88 -22.58 12.76
N LYS A 102 0.47 -23.51 13.61
CA LYS A 102 -0.92 -23.67 14.09
C LYS A 102 -1.38 -22.51 14.99
N SER A 103 -0.58 -21.46 15.09
CA SER A 103 -0.89 -20.16 15.67
C SER A 103 -1.54 -19.25 14.61
N GLN A 104 -2.72 -19.60 14.11
CA GLN A 104 -3.43 -18.73 13.16
C GLN A 104 -4.03 -17.54 13.91
N GLY A 105 -3.14 -16.62 14.28
CA GLY A 105 -3.43 -15.38 15.00
C GLY A 105 -4.12 -14.34 14.11
N TYR A 106 -3.88 -13.07 14.42
CA TYR A 106 -4.60 -11.97 13.81
C TYR A 106 -4.40 -11.91 12.28
N ALA A 107 -5.50 -11.74 11.52
CA ALA A 107 -5.42 -11.63 10.07
C ALA A 107 -4.51 -10.47 9.66
N ARG A 108 -3.69 -10.64 8.62
CA ARG A 108 -2.71 -9.62 8.18
C ARG A 108 -3.36 -8.24 7.93
N SER A 109 -4.58 -8.21 7.42
CA SER A 109 -5.36 -6.97 7.21
C SER A 109 -5.78 -6.28 8.51
N GLU A 110 -5.99 -7.03 9.59
CA GLU A 110 -6.26 -6.49 10.92
C GLU A 110 -4.96 -5.97 11.54
N CYS A 111 -3.86 -6.74 11.42
CA CYS A 111 -2.54 -6.30 11.88
C CYS A 111 -2.12 -4.98 11.23
N PHE A 112 -2.29 -4.86 9.91
CA PHE A 112 -1.97 -3.63 9.18
C PHE A 112 -2.84 -2.45 9.60
N ARG A 113 -4.11 -2.70 9.95
CA ARG A 113 -5.00 -1.65 10.46
C ARG A 113 -4.59 -1.21 11.86
N VAL A 114 -4.24 -2.16 12.73
CA VAL A 114 -3.67 -1.85 14.05
C VAL A 114 -2.36 -1.07 13.92
N GLU A 115 -1.44 -1.50 13.05
CA GLU A 115 -0.18 -0.80 12.78
C GLU A 115 -0.41 0.66 12.38
N LYS A 116 -1.30 0.91 11.41
CA LYS A 116 -1.63 2.27 11.00
C LYS A 116 -2.20 3.12 12.14
N ASN A 117 -3.15 2.58 12.89
CA ASN A 117 -3.76 3.32 14.00
C ASN A 117 -2.78 3.50 15.17
N LEU A 118 -1.85 2.55 15.38
CA LEU A 118 -0.76 2.68 16.34
C LEU A 118 0.14 3.87 16.00
N LEU A 119 0.45 4.08 14.71
CA LEU A 119 1.23 5.25 14.27
C LEU A 119 0.46 6.58 14.39
N VAL A 120 -0.88 6.54 14.40
CA VAL A 120 -1.72 7.74 14.52
C VAL A 120 -1.93 8.14 15.98
N TYR A 121 -2.32 7.18 16.83
CA TYR A 121 -2.68 7.46 18.22
C TYR A 121 -1.50 7.28 19.17
N GLY A 122 -0.59 6.37 18.86
CA GLY A 122 0.52 6.00 19.74
C GLY A 122 0.21 4.82 20.66
N TRP A 123 1.22 4.42 21.42
CA TRP A 123 1.16 3.28 22.34
C TRP A 123 0.22 3.54 23.54
N GLY A 124 -0.51 2.52 24.00
CA GLY A 124 -1.37 2.59 25.18
C GLY A 124 -2.77 3.17 24.93
N ARG A 125 -3.03 3.72 23.74
CA ARG A 125 -4.34 4.28 23.36
C ARG A 125 -5.20 3.23 22.65
N TRP A 126 -5.39 2.07 23.27
CA TRP A 126 -6.06 0.92 22.66
C TRP A 126 -7.54 1.17 22.35
N THR A 127 -8.23 1.88 23.22
CA THR A 127 -9.63 2.31 23.02
C THR A 127 -9.79 3.17 21.76
N ASP A 128 -8.89 4.14 21.55
CA ASP A 128 -8.87 5.00 20.37
C ASP A 128 -8.56 4.19 19.10
N ILE A 129 -7.62 3.25 19.18
CA ILE A 129 -7.32 2.35 18.06
C ILE A 129 -8.53 1.48 17.70
N LEU A 130 -9.24 0.94 18.70
CA LEU A 130 -10.46 0.14 18.51
C LEU A 130 -11.60 0.93 17.89
N SER A 131 -11.85 2.15 18.37
CA SER A 131 -12.94 2.99 17.88
C SER A 131 -12.74 3.41 16.41
N HIS A 132 -11.49 3.60 15.98
CA HIS A 132 -11.16 4.09 14.65
C HIS A 132 -10.77 3.01 13.63
N GLY A 133 -10.37 1.82 14.08
CA GLY A 133 -9.81 0.77 13.21
C GLY A 133 -10.82 0.01 12.35
N ARG A 134 -12.13 0.18 12.58
CA ARG A 134 -13.24 -0.49 11.86
C ARG A 134 -12.96 -1.98 11.62
N TYR A 135 -12.71 -2.73 12.69
CA TYR A 135 -12.29 -4.13 12.65
C TYR A 135 -13.36 -5.07 12.10
N LYS A 136 -12.97 -6.09 11.31
CA LYS A 136 -13.96 -7.02 10.71
C LYS A 136 -14.47 -8.02 11.73
N ARG A 137 -13.59 -8.41 12.65
CA ARG A 137 -13.96 -9.10 13.89
C ARG A 137 -13.93 -8.11 15.03
N GLN A 138 -14.60 -8.47 16.12
CA GLN A 138 -14.42 -7.75 17.38
C GLN A 138 -13.00 -8.03 17.88
N LEU A 139 -12.22 -6.98 18.08
CA LEU A 139 -10.94 -7.00 18.76
C LEU A 139 -11.14 -6.39 20.15
N THR A 140 -10.50 -6.98 21.14
CA THR A 140 -10.37 -6.43 22.48
C THR A 140 -9.13 -5.54 22.59
N GLU A 141 -9.00 -4.78 23.67
CA GLU A 141 -7.78 -3.98 23.90
C GLU A 141 -6.54 -4.88 24.02
N GLN A 142 -6.70 -6.05 24.66
CA GLN A 142 -5.64 -7.05 24.79
C GLN A 142 -5.21 -7.60 23.42
N ASP A 143 -6.14 -7.75 22.49
CA ASP A 143 -5.83 -8.17 21.13
C ASP A 143 -4.98 -7.13 20.39
N VAL A 144 -5.38 -5.86 20.48
CA VAL A 144 -4.64 -4.74 19.90
C VAL A 144 -3.24 -4.66 20.50
N GLU A 145 -3.14 -4.72 21.83
CA GLU A 145 -1.86 -4.71 22.52
C GLU A 145 -0.96 -5.87 22.06
N THR A 146 -1.51 -7.08 21.93
CA THR A 146 -0.74 -8.26 21.47
C THR A 146 -0.20 -8.05 20.05
N ILE A 147 -1.01 -7.50 19.15
CA ILE A 147 -0.58 -7.16 17.79
C ILE A 147 0.53 -6.10 17.83
N CYS A 148 0.34 -5.02 18.60
CA CYS A 148 1.31 -3.94 18.72
C CYS A 148 2.66 -4.44 19.28
N ARG A 149 2.64 -5.27 20.34
CA ARG A 149 3.84 -5.93 20.88
C ARG A 149 4.56 -6.76 19.82
N THR A 150 3.81 -7.55 19.06
CA THR A 150 4.36 -8.39 17.99
C THR A 150 5.04 -7.54 16.91
N ILE A 151 4.45 -6.41 16.51
CA ILE A 151 5.04 -5.46 15.55
C ILE A 151 6.38 -4.92 16.09
N LEU A 152 6.42 -4.47 17.35
CA LEU A 152 7.64 -3.94 17.95
C LEU A 152 8.75 -5.00 18.05
N VAL A 153 8.42 -6.22 18.47
CA VAL A 153 9.39 -7.34 18.52
C VAL A 153 9.93 -7.63 17.12
N TYR A 154 9.07 -7.61 16.10
CA TYR A 154 9.51 -7.75 14.72
C TYR A 154 10.47 -6.64 14.31
N CYS A 155 10.14 -5.37 14.62
CA CYS A 155 11.02 -4.24 14.32
C CYS A 155 12.39 -4.39 14.99
N LEU A 156 12.43 -4.77 16.27
CA LEU A 156 13.69 -4.97 17.01
C LEU A 156 14.55 -6.10 16.45
N ASN A 157 13.92 -7.16 15.95
CA ASN A 157 14.64 -8.31 15.37
C ASN A 157 15.21 -8.01 13.98
N HIS A 158 14.54 -7.16 13.19
CA HIS A 158 14.88 -6.93 11.79
C HIS A 158 15.61 -5.61 11.52
N TYR A 159 15.45 -4.60 12.37
CA TYR A 159 16.11 -3.31 12.22
C TYR A 159 17.08 -3.11 13.39
N LYS A 160 18.36 -3.38 13.11
CA LYS A 160 19.48 -2.88 13.90
C LYS A 160 19.95 -1.62 13.18
N GLY A 161 19.97 -0.50 13.91
CA GLY A 161 20.16 0.85 13.38
C GLY A 161 21.33 1.02 12.40
#